data_AF-A0A7C6Z905-F1
#
_entry.id   AF-A0A7C6Z905-F1
#
_cell.length_a   1.000
_cell.length_b   1.000
_cell.length_c   1.000
_cell.angle_alpha   90.00
_cell.angle_beta   90.00
_cell.angle_gamma   90.00
#
_symmetry.space_group_name_H-M   'P 1'
#
loop_
_entity.id
_entity.type
_entity.pdbx_description
1 polymer ?
#
loop_
_entity_poly.entity_id
_entity_poly.type
_entity_poly.pdbx_seq_one_letter_code
_entity_poly.pdbx_strand_id
1 'polypeptide(L)'
;MARGAARRNRPVVPNALAALDRFKYEIANELNLPSNIINSGYWGTLPSAQCGAVGGHMVRRMIEAAERSLVEGTVAGVRAGFQAGLAQPTSQQPTQTGYGVGQAQAGYNQPLPM
;
A
#
# COMPACT_ATOMS: atom_id res chain seq x y z
N MET A 1 -1.94 11.07 22.63
CA MET A 1 -2.60 11.62 21.42
C MET A 1 -3.73 12.56 21.82
N ALA A 2 -3.41 13.77 22.27
CA ALA A 2 -4.41 14.79 22.60
C ALA A 2 -4.82 15.54 21.32
N ARG A 3 -6.10 15.89 21.18
CA ARG A 3 -6.65 16.69 20.06
C ARG A 3 -5.95 18.06 19.83
N GLY A 4 -5.04 18.48 20.72
CA GLY A 4 -4.23 19.70 20.60
C GLY A 4 -2.71 19.51 20.45
N ALA A 5 -2.18 18.28 20.45
CA ALA A 5 -0.75 18.07 20.21
C ALA A 5 -0.47 18.12 18.71
N ALA A 6 0.22 19.18 18.28
CA ALA A 6 0.45 19.59 16.90
C ALA A 6 0.74 18.45 15.92
N ARG A 7 0.19 18.64 14.71
CA ARG A 7 0.16 17.84 13.48
C ARG A 7 1.52 17.44 12.88
N ARG A 8 2.56 17.20 13.69
CA ARG A 8 3.91 16.86 13.20
C ARG A 8 4.04 15.41 12.74
N ASN A 9 3.16 14.52 13.23
CA ASN A 9 3.17 13.11 12.85
C ASN A 9 2.11 12.83 11.79
N ARG A 10 2.37 13.23 10.55
CA ARG A 10 1.49 12.97 9.41
C ARG A 10 1.79 11.57 8.87
N PRO A 11 0.79 10.71 8.62
CA PRO A 11 1.06 9.42 8.01
C PRO A 11 1.68 9.61 6.63
N VAL A 12 2.65 8.76 6.29
CA VAL A 12 3.33 8.75 4.99
C VAL A 12 2.32 8.58 3.85
N VAL A 13 1.30 7.73 4.08
CA VAL A 13 0.17 7.55 3.18
C VAL A 13 -1.03 8.33 3.74
N PRO A 14 -1.38 9.51 3.17
CA PRO A 14 -2.46 10.34 3.72
C PRO A 14 -3.83 9.65 3.66
N ASN A 15 -4.05 8.81 2.64
CA ASN A 15 -5.30 8.07 2.46
C ASN A 15 -5.52 7.00 3.55
N ALA A 16 -4.46 6.58 4.24
CA ALA A 16 -4.55 5.57 5.29
C ALA A 16 -5.01 6.16 6.64
N LEU A 17 -5.11 7.49 6.79
CA LEU A 17 -5.42 8.14 8.07
C LEU A 17 -6.72 7.63 8.69
N ALA A 18 -7.79 7.50 7.90
CA ALA A 18 -9.08 7.01 8.39
C ALA A 18 -9.02 5.53 8.79
N ALA A 19 -8.28 4.71 8.04
CA ALA A 19 -8.10 3.29 8.35
C ALA A 19 -7.26 3.11 9.63
N LEU A 20 -6.17 3.88 9.79
CA LEU A 20 -5.33 3.88 10.98
C LEU A 20 -6.09 4.34 12.23
N ASP A 21 -7.01 5.30 12.10
CA ASP A 21 -7.81 5.77 13.22
C ASP A 21 -8.78 4.69 13.71
N ARG A 22 -9.47 3.99 12.79
CA ARG A 22 -10.31 2.83 13.11
C ARG A 22 -9.49 1.73 13.77
N PHE A 23 -8.34 1.40 13.18
CA PHE A 23 -7.47 0.37 13.68
C PHE A 23 -6.97 0.67 15.09
N LYS A 24 -6.57 1.92 15.39
CA LYS A 24 -6.22 2.35 16.75
C LYS A 24 -7.33 2.04 17.76
N TYR A 25 -8.60 2.25 17.41
CA TYR A 25 -9.73 1.93 18.30
C TYR A 25 -9.98 0.43 18.41
N GLU A 26 -9.80 -0.35 17.35
CA GLU A 26 -9.87 -1.83 17.39
C GLU A 26 -8.83 -2.39 18.37
N ILE A 27 -7.58 -1.94 18.27
CA ILE A 27 -6.50 -2.31 19.18
C ILE A 27 -6.81 -1.90 20.62
N ALA A 28 -7.37 -0.69 20.80
CA ALA A 28 -7.74 -0.20 22.12
C ALA A 28 -8.82 -1.08 22.78
N ASN A 29 -9.81 -1.55 22.00
CA ASN A 29 -10.83 -2.47 22.47
C ASN A 29 -10.21 -3.81 22.91
N GLU A 30 -9.30 -4.37 22.11
CA GLU A 30 -8.66 -5.66 22.44
C GLU A 30 -7.78 -5.59 23.69
N LEU A 31 -7.11 -4.46 23.93
CA LEU A 31 -6.32 -4.23 25.13
C LEU A 31 -7.18 -3.87 26.35
N ASN A 32 -8.51 -3.96 26.24
CA ASN A 32 -9.48 -3.64 27.28
C ASN A 32 -9.26 -2.24 27.86
N LEU A 33 -8.91 -1.27 27.01
CA LEU A 33 -8.80 0.11 27.44
C LEU A 33 -10.17 0.66 27.83
N PRO A 34 -10.22 1.57 28.81
CA PRO A 34 -11.49 2.03 29.33
C PRO A 34 -12.28 2.75 28.23
N SER A 35 -13.54 2.35 28.09
CA SER A 35 -14.45 2.74 27.00
C SER A 35 -14.75 4.25 26.96
N ASN A 36 -14.44 4.97 28.05
CA ASN A 36 -14.48 6.42 28.11
C ASN A 36 -13.44 7.08 27.18
N ILE A 37 -12.29 6.45 26.93
CA ILE A 37 -11.28 6.91 25.94
C ILE A 37 -11.82 6.77 24.51
N ILE A 38 -12.52 5.68 24.25
CA ILE A 38 -13.07 5.34 22.94
C ILE A 38 -14.19 6.30 22.56
N ASN A 39 -15.04 6.68 23.53
CA ASN A 39 -16.14 7.62 23.33
C ASN A 39 -15.71 9.09 23.37
N SER A 40 -14.85 9.48 24.33
CA SER A 40 -14.41 10.88 24.45
C SER A 40 -13.36 11.28 23.40
N GLY A 41 -12.64 10.30 22.87
CA GLY A 41 -11.50 10.51 21.97
C GLY A 41 -10.31 11.21 22.64
N TYR A 42 -10.33 11.38 23.97
CA TYR A 42 -9.26 12.02 24.72
C TYR A 42 -8.32 10.99 25.34
N TRP A 43 -7.08 10.93 24.83
CA TRP A 43 -6.07 9.97 25.27
C TRP A 43 -5.18 10.50 26.41
N GLY A 44 -5.43 11.71 26.92
CA GLY A 44 -4.54 12.37 27.89
C GLY A 44 -4.76 11.93 29.34
N THR A 45 -5.92 11.35 29.67
CA THR A 45 -6.17 10.77 31.01
C THR A 45 -5.62 9.36 31.16
N LEU A 46 -5.18 8.74 30.06
CA LEU A 46 -4.68 7.36 30.06
C LEU A 46 -3.19 7.33 30.42
N PRO A 47 -2.72 6.31 31.17
CA PRO A 47 -1.29 6.14 31.41
C PRO A 47 -0.50 6.07 30.09
N SER A 48 0.66 6.73 30.04
CA SER A 48 1.55 6.74 28.87
C SER A 48 1.95 5.33 28.42
N ALA A 49 2.09 4.41 29.38
CA ALA A 49 2.40 3.00 29.11
C ALA A 49 1.29 2.32 28.27
N GLN A 50 0.02 2.59 28.57
CA GLN A 50 -1.11 2.01 27.84
C GLN A 50 -1.29 2.65 26.46
N CYS A 51 -1.09 3.97 26.36
CA CYS A 51 -1.05 4.65 25.06
C CYS A 51 0.08 4.11 24.17
N GLY A 52 1.25 3.87 24.77
CA GLY A 52 2.40 3.28 24.09
C GLY A 52 2.14 1.83 23.65
N ALA A 53 1.49 1.03 24.49
CA ALA A 53 1.09 -0.33 24.16
C ALA A 53 0.19 -0.36 22.91
N VAL A 54 -0.85 0.48 22.83
CA VAL A 54 -1.72 0.57 21.64
C VAL A 54 -0.92 0.85 20.37
N GLY A 55 -0.05 1.86 20.41
CA GLY A 55 0.81 2.19 19.26
C GLY A 55 1.74 1.04 18.86
N GLY A 56 2.33 0.35 19.84
CA GLY A 56 3.18 -0.82 19.60
C GLY A 56 2.43 -2.01 19.02
N HIS A 57 1.22 -2.31 19.51
CA HIS A 57 0.36 -3.36 18.97
C HIS A 57 -0.11 -3.06 17.54
N MET A 58 -0.41 -1.79 17.25
CA MET A 58 -0.74 -1.33 15.90
C MET A 58 0.42 -1.61 14.93
N VAL A 59 1.65 -1.22 15.29
CA VAL A 59 2.83 -1.43 14.45
C VAL A 59 3.15 -2.90 14.27
N ARG A 60 3.12 -3.70 15.36
CA ARG A 60 3.41 -5.14 15.30
C ARG A 60 2.48 -5.86 14.32
N ARG A 61 1.17 -5.60 14.40
CA ARG A 61 0.18 -6.21 13.49
C ARG A 61 0.29 -5.74 12.05
N MET A 62 0.65 -4.47 11.82
CA MET A 62 0.91 -3.99 10.45
C MET A 62 2.13 -4.70 9.84
N ILE A 63 3.18 -4.92 10.63
CA ILE A 63 4.37 -5.66 10.18
C ILE A 63 3.99 -7.11 9.90
N GLU A 64 3.27 -7.78 10.81
CA GLU A 64 2.79 -9.16 10.60
C GLU A 64 1.95 -9.28 9.33
N ALA A 65 1.05 -8.33 9.06
CA ALA A 65 0.24 -8.30 7.85
C ALA A 65 1.10 -8.06 6.60
N ALA A 66 2.06 -7.14 6.67
CA ALA A 66 2.98 -6.86 5.57
C ALA A 66 3.89 -8.05 5.24
N GLU A 67 4.41 -8.75 6.26
CA GLU A 67 5.20 -9.98 6.09
C GLU A 67 4.39 -11.07 5.40
N ARG A 68 3.12 -11.26 5.80
CA ARG A 68 2.20 -12.21 5.14
C ARG A 68 1.97 -11.85 3.68
N SER A 69 1.64 -10.60 3.38
CA SER A 69 1.44 -10.13 2.00
C SER A 69 2.72 -10.22 1.16
N LEU A 70 3.88 -9.99 1.76
CA LEU A 70 5.16 -10.11 1.06
C LEU A 70 5.47 -11.57 0.74
N VAL A 71 5.23 -12.50 1.66
CA VAL A 71 5.36 -13.93 1.40
C VAL A 71 4.40 -14.37 0.30
N GLU A 72 3.13 -13.95 0.36
CA GLU A 72 2.14 -14.28 -0.66
C GLU A 72 2.51 -13.72 -2.04
N GLY A 73 2.87 -12.44 -2.11
CA GLY A 73 3.29 -11.78 -3.36
C GLY A 73 4.59 -12.35 -3.92
N THR A 74 5.54 -12.69 -3.05
CA THR A 74 6.79 -13.36 -3.45
C THR A 74 6.48 -14.74 -4.00
N VAL A 75 5.74 -15.58 -3.28
CA VAL A 75 5.38 -16.95 -3.70
C VAL A 75 4.64 -16.94 -5.05
N ALA A 76 3.74 -15.99 -5.27
CA ALA A 76 3.07 -15.82 -6.57
C ALA A 76 4.08 -15.50 -7.69
N GLY A 77 5.01 -14.57 -7.44
CA GLY A 77 6.07 -14.21 -8.40
C GLY A 77 7.05 -15.35 -8.70
N VAL A 78 7.51 -16.09 -7.69
CA VAL A 78 8.44 -17.22 -7.91
C VAL A 78 7.76 -18.38 -8.62
N ARG A 79 6.47 -18.67 -8.33
CA ARG A 79 5.72 -19.72 -9.04
C ARG A 79 5.49 -19.37 -10.50
N ALA A 80 5.12 -18.13 -10.81
CA ALA A 80 4.94 -17.67 -12.18
C ALA A 80 6.25 -17.74 -12.98
N GLY A 81 7.37 -17.30 -12.39
CA GLY A 81 8.69 -17.38 -13.02
C GLY A 81 9.18 -18.82 -13.20
N PHE A 82 8.96 -19.68 -12.22
CA PHE A 82 9.36 -21.09 -12.29
C PHE A 82 8.53 -21.89 -13.30
N GLN A 83 7.22 -21.68 -13.36
CA GLN A 83 6.35 -22.33 -14.34
C GLN A 83 6.67 -21.87 -15.78
N ALA A 84 6.96 -20.58 -15.98
CA ALA A 84 7.44 -20.07 -17.25
C ALA A 84 8.80 -20.66 -17.66
N GLY A 85 9.67 -20.97 -16.68
CA GLY A 85 10.95 -21.64 -16.93
C GLY A 85 10.81 -23.13 -17.29
N LEU A 86 9.83 -23.83 -16.71
CA LEU A 86 9.57 -25.25 -17.01
C LEU A 86 8.75 -25.47 -18.28
N ALA A 87 7.97 -24.47 -18.71
CA ALA A 87 7.09 -24.56 -19.88
C ALA A 87 7.76 -24.12 -21.19
N GLN A 88 9.09 -24.19 -21.31
CA GLN A 88 9.77 -24.05 -22.60
C GLN A 88 9.89 -25.39 -23.32
N PRO A 89 9.04 -25.67 -24.33
CA PRO A 89 9.50 -26.37 -25.52
C PRO A 89 10.36 -25.40 -26.34
N THR A 90 11.55 -25.85 -26.70
CA THR A 90 12.45 -25.18 -27.64
C THR A 90 11.74 -24.89 -28.97
N SER A 91 11.45 -23.62 -29.26
CA SER A 91 11.73 -22.93 -30.53
C SER A 91 10.89 -21.65 -30.66
N GLN A 92 11.61 -20.52 -30.75
CA GLN A 92 11.34 -19.33 -31.58
C GLN A 92 11.80 -18.07 -30.83
N GLN A 93 12.91 -17.53 -31.32
CA GLN A 93 13.53 -16.28 -30.93
C GLN A 93 12.54 -15.10 -31.03
N PRO A 94 12.44 -14.23 -30.01
CA PRO A 94 11.92 -12.89 -30.21
C PRO A 94 13.01 -12.05 -30.89
N THR A 95 12.74 -11.63 -32.12
CA THR A 95 13.50 -10.60 -32.84
C THR A 95 13.51 -9.31 -32.03
N GLN A 96 14.70 -8.92 -31.59
CA GLN A 96 15.03 -7.61 -31.07
C GLN A 96 15.19 -6.64 -32.26
N THR A 97 14.22 -5.76 -32.50
CA THR A 97 14.42 -4.62 -33.41
C THR A 97 13.44 -3.47 -33.14
N GLY A 98 13.98 -2.33 -32.70
CA GLY A 98 13.46 -1.01 -33.10
C GLY A 98 12.76 -0.17 -32.04
N TYR A 99 13.52 0.69 -31.35
CA TYR A 99 13.01 2.00 -30.93
C TYR A 99 12.90 2.87 -32.19
N GLY A 100 11.69 2.97 -32.74
CA GLY A 100 11.46 3.70 -33.98
C GLY A 100 10.01 4.16 -34.08
N VAL A 101 9.57 5.01 -33.16
CA VAL A 101 8.31 5.76 -33.33
C VAL A 101 8.63 7.01 -34.15
N GLY A 102 9.01 6.79 -35.41
CA GLY A 102 8.99 7.81 -36.46
C GLY A 102 7.59 7.83 -37.07
N GLN A 103 6.69 8.59 -36.47
CA GLN A 103 5.38 8.87 -37.07
C GLN A 103 5.60 9.94 -38.14
N ALA A 104 5.82 9.50 -39.38
CA ALA A 104 5.92 10.36 -40.54
C ALA A 104 4.58 11.08 -40.77
N GLN A 105 4.62 12.40 -40.65
CA GLN A 105 3.52 13.33 -40.86
C GLN A 105 3.49 13.80 -42.33
N ALA A 106 2.27 14.09 -42.80
CA ALA A 106 1.91 14.90 -43.96
C ALA A 106 1.90 14.24 -45.36
N GLY A 107 0.78 13.58 -45.67
CA GLY A 107 0.30 13.44 -47.04
C GLY A 107 -0.41 14.74 -47.47
N TYR A 108 0.20 15.49 -48.39
CA TYR A 108 -0.49 16.52 -49.17
C TYR A 108 -0.84 15.94 -50.53
N ASN A 109 -2.10 15.55 -50.71
CA ASN A 109 -2.69 15.40 -52.03
C ASN A 109 -4.17 15.80 -51.93
N GLN A 110 -4.44 17.09 -52.10
CA GLN A 110 -5.81 17.61 -52.24
C GLN A 110 -6.14 17.69 -53.73
N PRO A 111 -7.25 17.06 -54.19
CA PRO A 111 -7.73 17.25 -55.56
C PRO A 111 -8.45 18.59 -55.74
N LEU A 112 -8.21 19.23 -56.89
CA LEU A 112 -8.83 20.48 -57.37
C LEU A 112 -10.35 20.33 -57.55
N PRO A 113 -11.14 21.34 -57.14
CA PRO A 113 -12.43 21.62 -57.77
C PRO A 113 -12.52 23.08 -58.29
N MET A 114 -12.77 23.18 -59.60
CA MET A 114 -13.29 24.27 -60.46
C MET A 114 -12.90 25.73 -60.17
#